data_AF-A0A4Y3NJA3-F1
#
_entry.id   AF-A0A4Y3NJA3-F1
#
_cell.length_a   1.000
_cell.length_b   1.000
_cell.length_c   1.000
_cell.angle_alpha   90.00
_cell.angle_beta   90.00
_cell.angle_gamma   90.00
#
_symmetry.space_group_name_H-M   'P 1'
#
loop_
_entity.id
_entity.type
_entity.pdbx_description
1 polymer ?
#
loop_
_entity_poly.entity_id
_entity_poly.type
_entity_poly.pdbx_seq_one_letter_code
_entity_poly.pdbx_strand_id
1 'polypeptide(L)'
;MTALLDFINEDVDQNYELLKIALAHHRFVWIHPFGNGNGRVGRLLTYAAMRQQGFSDAAGYGALNPTAVFGENRDLYYERLEDADSLEPESLIRWSNYVLEGLLTDLSRLVKLGNKDFVTEGLLIPAIERGLASSRFTREEALALKIIARRVEVKAGDLSTAFTGSAATRSQDIRKLLDRGVIEPVAEGKRSYRLRLAPSELTPLLVRELDRLGFLPRILRDSQ
;
A
#
# COMPACT_ATOMS: atom_id res chain seq x y z
N MET A 1 13.52 -31.04 3.35
CA MET A 1 13.96 -29.68 2.96
C MET A 1 14.53 -29.67 1.55
N THR A 2 15.52 -30.52 1.22
CA THR A 2 16.10 -30.61 -0.14
C THR A 2 15.02 -30.72 -1.23
N ALA A 3 14.11 -31.69 -1.13
CA ALA A 3 13.02 -31.86 -2.10
C ALA A 3 12.12 -30.61 -2.27
N LEU A 4 11.94 -29.80 -1.22
CA LEU A 4 11.17 -28.56 -1.32
C LEU A 4 11.95 -27.48 -2.06
N LEU A 5 13.26 -27.39 -1.83
CA LEU A 5 14.12 -26.46 -2.55
C LEU A 5 14.23 -26.87 -4.03
N ASP A 6 14.34 -28.15 -4.32
CA ASP A 6 14.34 -28.67 -5.69
C ASP A 6 13.03 -28.32 -6.39
N PHE A 7 11.88 -28.55 -5.72
CA PHE A 7 10.56 -28.16 -6.22
C PHE A 7 10.44 -26.65 -6.50
N ILE A 8 10.93 -25.78 -5.61
CA ILE A 8 10.87 -24.32 -5.82
C ILE A 8 11.66 -23.89 -7.06
N ASN A 9 12.79 -24.54 -7.30
CA ASN A 9 13.70 -24.24 -8.41
C ASN A 9 13.35 -24.98 -9.72
N GLU A 10 12.31 -25.80 -9.73
CA GLU A 10 11.87 -26.50 -10.95
C GLU A 10 11.34 -25.49 -11.98
N ASP A 11 11.86 -25.54 -13.20
CA ASP A 11 11.38 -24.70 -14.29
C ASP A 11 9.97 -25.15 -14.72
N VAL A 12 9.00 -24.27 -14.58
CA VAL A 12 7.61 -24.50 -15.00
C VAL A 12 7.15 -23.36 -15.91
N ASP A 13 6.08 -23.56 -16.69
CA ASP A 13 5.52 -22.45 -17.47
C ASP A 13 5.12 -21.30 -16.53
N GLN A 14 5.24 -20.06 -17.03
CA GLN A 14 4.93 -18.85 -16.26
C GLN A 14 3.54 -18.87 -15.60
N ASN A 15 2.57 -19.52 -16.24
CA ASN A 15 1.20 -19.67 -15.71
C ASN A 15 1.12 -20.51 -14.42
N TYR A 16 2.11 -21.37 -14.16
CA TYR A 16 2.17 -22.24 -12.98
C TYR A 16 3.09 -21.71 -11.88
N GLU A 17 3.88 -20.66 -12.13
CA GLU A 17 4.84 -20.14 -11.15
C GLU A 17 4.18 -19.71 -9.84
N LEU A 18 3.07 -18.95 -9.90
CA LEU A 18 2.38 -18.53 -8.68
C LEU A 18 1.71 -19.70 -7.93
N LEU A 19 1.25 -20.72 -8.67
CA LEU A 19 0.72 -21.94 -8.08
C LEU A 19 1.81 -22.71 -7.33
N LYS A 20 2.97 -22.90 -7.96
CA LYS A 20 4.16 -23.51 -7.36
C LYS A 20 4.58 -22.77 -6.09
N ILE A 21 4.62 -21.43 -6.13
CA ILE A 21 4.95 -20.58 -4.98
C ILE A 21 3.94 -20.75 -3.84
N ALA A 22 2.63 -20.81 -4.14
CA ALA A 22 1.61 -21.05 -3.13
C ALA A 22 1.81 -22.41 -2.44
N LEU A 23 2.00 -23.48 -3.22
CA LEU A 23 2.25 -24.82 -2.69
C LEU A 23 3.55 -24.89 -1.88
N ALA A 24 4.61 -24.22 -2.36
CA ALA A 24 5.88 -24.15 -1.66
C ALA A 24 5.77 -23.45 -0.30
N HIS A 25 4.99 -22.37 -0.21
CA HIS A 25 4.71 -21.69 1.07
C HIS A 25 4.06 -22.66 2.06
N HIS A 26 3.01 -23.34 1.64
CA HIS A 26 2.33 -24.32 2.47
C HIS A 26 3.30 -25.40 2.96
N ARG A 27 4.02 -26.05 2.04
CA ARG A 27 4.94 -27.14 2.39
C ARG A 27 6.06 -26.67 3.30
N PHE A 28 6.56 -25.45 3.14
CA PHE A 28 7.55 -24.88 4.05
C PHE A 28 7.01 -24.76 5.48
N VAL A 29 5.80 -24.20 5.65
CA VAL A 29 5.19 -24.01 6.97
C VAL A 29 4.84 -25.35 7.61
N TRP A 30 4.36 -26.32 6.83
CA TRP A 30 4.06 -27.68 7.27
C TRP A 30 5.30 -28.45 7.75
N ILE A 31 6.42 -28.37 7.01
CA ILE A 31 7.70 -29.00 7.42
C ILE A 31 8.20 -28.42 8.75
N HIS A 32 7.93 -27.14 9.00
CA HIS A 32 8.28 -26.42 10.23
C HIS A 32 9.75 -26.60 10.65
N PRO A 33 10.73 -26.25 9.78
CA PRO A 33 12.14 -26.66 9.93
C PRO A 33 12.93 -25.96 11.04
N PHE A 34 12.44 -24.84 11.59
CA PHE A 34 13.15 -24.05 12.60
C PHE A 34 12.46 -24.13 13.97
N GLY A 35 13.21 -23.91 15.05
CA GLY A 35 12.63 -23.86 16.40
C GLY A 35 11.69 -22.67 16.66
N ASN A 36 11.86 -21.57 15.91
CA ASN A 36 10.97 -20.40 15.92
C ASN A 36 11.09 -19.66 14.58
N GLY A 37 10.05 -18.93 14.19
CA GLY A 37 10.10 -18.00 13.08
C GLY A 37 9.69 -18.60 11.74
N ASN A 38 9.22 -19.84 11.68
CA ASN A 38 8.79 -20.50 10.45
C ASN A 38 7.80 -19.65 9.63
N GLY A 39 6.75 -19.10 10.25
CA GLY A 39 5.83 -18.21 9.52
C GLY A 39 6.49 -16.96 8.93
N ARG A 40 7.50 -16.39 9.59
CA ARG A 40 8.25 -15.22 9.08
C ARG A 40 9.16 -15.62 7.91
N VAL A 41 9.89 -16.72 8.05
CA VAL A 41 10.78 -17.23 7.00
C VAL A 41 9.97 -17.72 5.79
N GLY A 42 8.82 -18.37 6.00
CA GLY A 42 7.94 -18.82 4.92
C GLY A 42 7.43 -17.66 4.08
N ARG A 43 7.04 -16.54 4.70
CA ARG A 43 6.66 -15.31 3.97
C ARG A 43 7.82 -14.69 3.21
N LEU A 44 9.02 -14.67 3.79
CA LEU A 44 10.23 -14.19 3.11
C LEU A 44 10.61 -15.08 1.93
N LEU A 45 10.48 -16.40 2.08
CA LEU A 45 10.71 -17.37 1.01
C LEU A 45 9.73 -17.14 -0.15
N THR A 46 8.44 -16.99 0.15
CA THR A 46 7.42 -16.64 -0.87
C THR A 46 7.78 -15.35 -1.59
N TYR A 47 8.15 -14.30 -0.84
CA TYR A 47 8.55 -13.03 -1.44
C TYR A 47 9.77 -13.18 -2.36
N ALA A 48 10.80 -13.90 -1.91
CA ALA A 48 12.00 -14.16 -2.68
C ALA A 48 11.71 -14.95 -3.96
N ALA A 49 10.86 -15.99 -3.89
CA ALA A 49 10.46 -16.76 -5.06
C ALA A 49 9.67 -15.90 -6.07
N MET A 50 8.76 -15.04 -5.60
CA MET A 50 8.03 -14.11 -6.48
C MET A 50 8.95 -13.09 -7.16
N ARG A 51 9.94 -12.57 -6.41
CA ARG A 51 10.99 -11.68 -6.95
C ARG A 51 11.79 -12.35 -8.06
N GLN A 52 12.29 -13.56 -7.80
CA GLN A 52 13.09 -14.32 -8.77
C GLN A 52 12.35 -14.54 -10.09
N GLN A 53 11.02 -14.72 -10.03
CA GLN A 53 10.18 -14.93 -11.21
C GLN A 53 9.70 -13.63 -11.88
N GLY A 54 10.24 -12.48 -11.49
CA GLY A 54 9.96 -11.19 -12.12
C GLY A 54 8.62 -10.55 -11.73
N PHE A 55 7.84 -11.16 -10.83
CA PHE A 55 6.58 -10.57 -10.33
C PHE A 55 6.80 -9.30 -9.49
N SER A 56 8.04 -8.96 -9.16
CA SER A 56 8.40 -7.76 -8.38
C SER A 56 9.30 -6.76 -9.11
N ASP A 57 9.88 -7.14 -10.26
CA ASP A 57 10.98 -6.39 -10.89
C ASP A 57 10.58 -5.61 -12.15
N ALA A 58 9.34 -5.72 -12.62
CA ALA A 58 8.84 -4.98 -13.78
C ALA A 58 7.67 -4.06 -13.43
N ALA A 59 7.82 -2.76 -13.69
CA ALA A 59 6.72 -1.79 -13.89
C ALA A 59 5.78 -1.46 -12.69
N GLY A 60 6.31 -1.34 -11.47
CA GLY A 60 5.56 -0.72 -10.35
C GLY A 60 4.96 -1.69 -9.33
N TYR A 61 5.22 -3.00 -9.48
CA TYR A 61 4.78 -4.04 -8.54
C TYR A 61 5.79 -4.34 -7.42
N GLY A 62 6.83 -3.50 -7.24
CA GLY A 62 7.79 -3.66 -6.13
C GLY A 62 7.15 -3.56 -4.73
N ALA A 63 5.93 -3.04 -4.64
CA ALA A 63 5.11 -3.01 -3.43
C ALA A 63 4.28 -4.28 -3.19
N LEU A 64 4.22 -5.20 -4.17
CA LEU A 64 3.47 -6.44 -4.04
C LEU A 64 4.15 -7.31 -2.98
N ASN A 65 3.44 -7.52 -1.87
CA ASN A 65 3.97 -8.22 -0.72
C ASN A 65 3.00 -9.35 -0.35
N PRO A 66 3.39 -10.63 -0.47
CA PRO A 66 2.51 -11.75 -0.15
C PRO A 66 2.08 -11.75 1.33
N THR A 67 2.79 -11.01 2.20
CA THR A 67 2.36 -10.77 3.59
C THR A 67 1.00 -10.08 3.68
N ALA A 68 0.60 -9.28 2.68
CA ALA A 68 -0.74 -8.68 2.63
C ALA A 68 -1.84 -9.76 2.57
N VAL A 69 -1.59 -10.85 1.84
CA VAL A 69 -2.51 -12.00 1.72
C VAL A 69 -2.64 -12.74 3.04
N PHE A 70 -1.50 -13.11 3.62
CA PHE A 70 -1.46 -13.93 4.85
C PHE A 70 -1.80 -13.15 6.12
N GLY A 71 -1.71 -11.82 6.07
CA GLY A 71 -1.95 -10.94 7.21
C GLY A 71 -3.34 -10.30 7.25
N GLU A 72 -4.11 -10.31 6.16
CA GLU A 72 -5.42 -9.65 6.10
C GLU A 72 -6.49 -10.39 6.93
N ASN A 73 -6.48 -11.72 6.94
CA ASN A 73 -7.37 -12.53 7.78
C ASN A 73 -6.60 -13.75 8.31
N ARG A 74 -6.15 -13.67 9.56
CA ARG A 74 -5.32 -14.71 10.18
C ARG A 74 -6.07 -16.02 10.36
N ASP A 75 -7.35 -15.96 10.73
CA ASP A 75 -8.16 -17.16 10.98
C ASP A 75 -8.36 -17.92 9.67
N LEU A 76 -8.72 -17.21 8.60
CA LEU A 76 -8.86 -17.80 7.26
C LEU A 76 -7.52 -18.35 6.74
N TYR A 77 -6.41 -17.67 7.02
CA TYR A 77 -5.07 -18.17 6.66
C TYR A 77 -4.78 -19.52 7.32
N TYR A 78 -5.03 -19.64 8.62
CA TYR A 78 -4.81 -20.90 9.34
C TYR A 78 -5.80 -21.99 8.92
N GLU A 79 -7.08 -21.64 8.72
CA GLU A 79 -8.09 -22.58 8.19
C GLU A 79 -7.67 -23.15 6.83
N ARG A 80 -7.18 -22.30 5.92
CA ARG A 80 -6.75 -22.73 4.58
C ARG A 80 -5.45 -23.54 4.61
N LEU A 81 -4.55 -23.28 5.56
CA LEU A 81 -3.39 -24.14 5.80
C LEU A 81 -3.81 -25.52 6.32
N GLU A 82 -4.65 -25.56 7.36
CA GLU A 82 -5.12 -26.82 7.96
C GLU A 82 -5.88 -27.68 6.94
N ASP A 83 -6.70 -27.07 6.09
CA ASP A 83 -7.38 -27.77 5.00
C ASP A 83 -6.37 -28.43 4.03
N ALA A 84 -5.32 -27.70 3.63
CA ALA A 84 -4.30 -28.18 2.69
C ALA A 84 -3.28 -29.16 3.30
N ASP A 85 -3.27 -29.35 4.63
CA ASP A 85 -2.51 -30.42 5.28
C ASP A 85 -2.97 -31.80 4.85
N SER A 86 -4.24 -31.95 4.45
CA SER A 86 -4.80 -33.19 3.92
C SER A 86 -4.13 -33.67 2.62
N LEU A 87 -3.46 -32.78 1.88
CA LEU A 87 -2.86 -33.05 0.56
C LEU A 87 -3.83 -33.50 -0.54
N GLU A 88 -5.13 -33.55 -0.26
CA GLU A 88 -6.14 -33.84 -1.27
C GLU A 88 -6.13 -32.76 -2.36
N PRO A 89 -6.27 -33.12 -3.65
CA PRO A 89 -6.20 -32.16 -4.76
C PRO A 89 -7.10 -30.95 -4.58
N GLU A 90 -8.35 -31.16 -4.13
CA GLU A 90 -9.34 -30.10 -3.92
C GLU A 90 -8.92 -29.14 -2.79
N SER A 91 -8.28 -29.65 -1.73
CA SER A 91 -7.79 -28.84 -0.62
C SER A 91 -6.59 -27.98 -1.04
N LEU A 92 -5.68 -28.54 -1.84
CA LEU A 92 -4.55 -27.80 -2.42
C LEU A 92 -5.03 -26.73 -3.40
N ILE A 93 -6.09 -26.99 -4.17
CA ILE A 93 -6.72 -25.99 -5.04
C ILE A 93 -7.32 -24.85 -4.21
N ARG A 94 -8.07 -25.15 -3.13
CA ARG A 94 -8.63 -24.12 -2.24
C ARG A 94 -7.55 -23.25 -1.60
N TRP A 95 -6.46 -23.86 -1.13
CA TRP A 95 -5.29 -23.13 -0.65
C TRP A 95 -4.70 -22.22 -1.73
N SER A 96 -4.47 -22.76 -2.92
CA SER A 96 -3.87 -22.00 -4.02
C SER A 96 -4.76 -20.84 -4.45
N ASN A 97 -6.08 -21.06 -4.57
CA ASN A 97 -7.04 -20.00 -4.86
C ASN A 97 -7.00 -18.90 -3.80
N TYR A 98 -6.99 -19.25 -2.51
CA TYR A 98 -6.86 -18.27 -1.43
C TYR A 98 -5.61 -17.40 -1.59
N VAL A 99 -4.45 -18.00 -1.90
CA VAL A 99 -3.21 -17.24 -2.12
C VAL A 99 -3.31 -16.34 -3.34
N LEU A 100 -3.76 -16.87 -4.47
CA LEU A 100 -3.84 -16.15 -5.74
C LEU A 100 -4.88 -15.02 -5.74
N GLU A 101 -6.05 -15.25 -5.12
CA GLU A 101 -7.09 -14.23 -4.94
C GLU A 101 -6.60 -13.09 -4.04
N GLY A 102 -5.86 -13.42 -2.98
CA GLY A 102 -5.22 -12.42 -2.14
C GLY A 102 -4.21 -11.57 -2.91
N LEU A 103 -3.34 -12.22 -3.69
CA LEU A 103 -2.36 -11.52 -4.53
C LEU A 103 -3.03 -10.63 -5.57
N LEU A 104 -4.09 -11.11 -6.23
CA LEU A 104 -4.86 -10.35 -7.20
C LEU A 104 -5.56 -9.14 -6.54
N THR A 105 -6.07 -9.31 -5.32
CA THR A 105 -6.69 -8.24 -4.54
C THR A 105 -5.68 -7.15 -4.19
N ASP A 106 -4.50 -7.53 -3.69
CA ASP A 106 -3.41 -6.60 -3.37
C ASP A 106 -2.92 -5.86 -4.63
N LEU A 107 -2.71 -6.59 -5.72
CA LEU A 107 -2.36 -6.04 -7.02
C LEU A 107 -3.39 -5.00 -7.51
N SER A 108 -4.68 -5.33 -7.40
CA SER A 108 -5.78 -4.45 -7.80
C SER A 108 -5.81 -3.17 -6.94
N ARG A 109 -5.48 -3.27 -5.64
CA ARG A 109 -5.33 -2.11 -4.75
C ARG A 109 -4.14 -1.25 -5.20
N LEU A 110 -2.98 -1.85 -5.50
CA LEU A 110 -1.81 -1.11 -5.99
C LEU A 110 -2.10 -0.38 -7.30
N VAL A 111 -2.76 -1.02 -8.26
CA VAL A 111 -3.18 -0.40 -9.52
C VAL A 111 -4.10 0.80 -9.28
N LYS A 112 -5.06 0.68 -8.35
CA LYS A 112 -5.92 1.82 -7.96
C LYS A 112 -5.12 2.97 -7.35
N LEU A 113 -4.15 2.69 -6.48
CA LEU A 113 -3.27 3.72 -5.91
C LEU A 113 -2.32 4.35 -6.94
N GLY A 114 -2.05 3.68 -8.06
CA GLY A 114 -1.36 4.27 -9.21
C GLY A 114 -2.21 5.22 -10.05
N ASN A 115 -3.55 5.20 -9.89
CA ASN A 115 -4.45 6.05 -10.66
C ASN A 115 -4.55 7.46 -10.04
N LYS A 116 -4.10 8.48 -10.79
CA LYS A 116 -4.07 9.88 -10.33
C LYS A 116 -5.45 10.41 -9.92
N ASP A 117 -6.50 10.11 -10.67
CA ASP A 117 -7.84 10.63 -10.40
C ASP A 117 -8.42 10.00 -9.14
N PHE A 118 -8.21 8.69 -8.95
CA PHE A 118 -8.58 7.99 -7.72
C PHE A 118 -7.82 8.54 -6.51
N VAL A 119 -6.50 8.71 -6.61
CA VAL A 119 -5.70 9.27 -5.51
C VAL A 119 -6.16 10.70 -5.20
N THR A 120 -6.41 11.51 -6.21
CA THR A 120 -6.79 12.91 -6.01
C THR A 120 -8.21 13.00 -5.42
N GLU A 121 -9.22 12.59 -6.18
CA GLU A 121 -10.62 12.82 -5.81
C GLU A 121 -11.15 11.77 -4.82
N GLY A 122 -10.60 10.56 -4.83
CA GLY A 122 -11.02 9.47 -3.94
C GLY A 122 -10.29 9.45 -2.59
N LEU A 123 -9.07 9.99 -2.50
CA LEU A 123 -8.24 9.92 -1.29
C LEU A 123 -7.82 11.31 -0.75
N LEU A 124 -7.13 12.13 -1.55
CA LEU A 124 -6.56 13.40 -1.09
C LEU A 124 -7.66 14.43 -0.76
N ILE A 125 -8.62 14.62 -1.66
CA ILE A 125 -9.69 15.61 -1.48
C ILE A 125 -10.56 15.26 -0.24
N PRO A 126 -11.05 14.02 -0.05
CA PRO A 126 -11.79 13.64 1.16
C PRO A 126 -10.97 13.80 2.45
N ALA A 127 -9.67 13.48 2.42
CA ALA A 127 -8.80 13.68 3.58
C ALA A 127 -8.66 15.17 3.94
N ILE A 128 -8.51 16.05 2.94
CA ILE A 128 -8.48 17.51 3.14
C ILE A 128 -9.82 18.02 3.69
N GLU A 129 -10.95 17.52 3.17
CA GLU A 129 -12.29 17.89 3.65
C GLU A 129 -12.53 17.47 5.10
N ARG A 130 -12.03 16.29 5.48
CA ARG A 130 -12.05 15.84 6.88
C ARG A 130 -11.19 16.74 7.76
N GLY A 131 -10.03 17.18 7.27
CA GLY A 131 -9.19 18.16 7.95
C GLY A 131 -9.90 19.49 8.17
N LEU A 132 -10.65 19.96 7.16
CA LEU A 132 -11.50 21.16 7.28
C LEU A 132 -12.63 20.96 8.30
N ALA A 133 -13.34 19.84 8.23
CA ALA A 133 -14.47 19.55 9.13
C ALA A 133 -14.04 19.37 10.60
N SER A 134 -12.79 19.00 10.84
CA SER A 134 -12.18 18.87 12.17
C SER A 134 -11.40 20.12 12.63
N SER A 135 -11.55 21.25 11.92
CA SER A 135 -10.86 22.51 12.20
C SER A 135 -9.32 22.42 12.18
N ARG A 136 -8.78 21.39 11.51
CA ARG A 136 -7.33 21.24 11.32
C ARG A 136 -6.79 22.15 10.22
N PHE A 137 -7.64 22.48 9.25
CA PHE A 137 -7.35 23.42 8.18
C PHE A 137 -8.41 24.50 8.14
N THR A 138 -8.02 25.74 7.83
CA THR A 138 -8.98 26.80 7.49
C THR A 138 -9.60 26.53 6.11
N ARG A 139 -10.62 27.33 5.73
CA ARG A 139 -11.24 27.21 4.40
C ARG A 139 -10.25 27.54 3.28
N GLU A 140 -9.41 28.55 3.50
CA GLU A 140 -8.37 29.00 2.58
C GLU A 140 -7.27 27.94 2.44
N GLU A 141 -6.81 27.38 3.56
CA GLU A 141 -5.83 26.29 3.57
C GLU A 141 -6.38 25.05 2.84
N ALA A 142 -7.61 24.63 3.16
CA ALA A 142 -8.24 23.49 2.50
C ALA A 142 -8.36 23.72 0.98
N LEU A 143 -8.77 24.92 0.55
CA LEU A 143 -8.83 25.26 -0.88
C LEU A 143 -7.44 25.21 -1.54
N ALA A 144 -6.41 25.75 -0.89
CA ALA A 144 -5.03 25.68 -1.37
C ALA A 144 -4.57 24.22 -1.53
N LEU A 145 -4.76 23.39 -0.50
CA LEU A 145 -4.38 21.97 -0.53
C LEU A 145 -5.11 21.20 -1.63
N LYS A 146 -6.39 21.49 -1.89
CA LYS A 146 -7.15 20.89 -3.01
C LYS A 146 -6.58 21.28 -4.37
N ILE A 147 -6.13 22.54 -4.54
CA ILE A 147 -5.46 22.98 -5.77
C ILE A 147 -4.13 22.23 -5.96
N ILE A 148 -3.34 22.10 -4.88
CA ILE A 148 -2.06 21.38 -4.90
C ILE A 148 -2.28 19.91 -5.24
N ALA A 149 -3.29 19.26 -4.64
CA ALA A 149 -3.63 17.86 -4.91
C ALA A 149 -3.88 17.61 -6.41
N ARG A 150 -4.67 18.47 -7.06
CA ARG A 150 -5.05 18.32 -8.48
C ARG A 150 -3.91 18.64 -9.46
N ARG A 151 -3.10 19.65 -9.12
CA ARG A 151 -1.97 20.10 -9.96
C ARG A 151 -0.67 19.34 -9.72
N VAL A 152 -0.57 18.61 -8.61
CA VAL A 152 0.62 17.85 -8.14
C VAL A 152 1.78 18.77 -7.71
N GLU A 153 2.09 19.79 -8.52
CA GLU A 153 3.08 20.82 -8.25
C GLU A 153 2.47 22.21 -8.52
N VAL A 154 2.72 23.16 -7.61
CA VAL A 154 2.22 24.54 -7.75
C VAL A 154 3.30 25.57 -7.44
N LYS A 155 3.18 26.75 -8.03
CA LYS A 155 3.90 27.96 -7.60
C LYS A 155 2.96 28.83 -6.76
N ALA A 156 3.51 29.84 -6.10
CA ALA A 156 2.72 30.77 -5.28
C ALA A 156 1.57 31.45 -6.04
N GLY A 157 1.75 31.75 -7.33
CA GLY A 157 0.72 32.36 -8.17
C GLY A 157 -0.50 31.46 -8.40
N ASP A 158 -0.30 30.14 -8.44
CA ASP A 158 -1.39 29.16 -8.64
C ASP A 158 -2.35 29.09 -7.45
N LEU A 159 -1.91 29.57 -6.28
CA LEU A 159 -2.70 29.62 -5.05
C LEU A 159 -3.40 30.97 -4.82
N SER A 160 -3.41 31.86 -5.83
CA SER A 160 -4.05 33.18 -5.76
C SER A 160 -5.55 33.15 -5.50
N THR A 161 -6.23 32.07 -5.88
CA THR A 161 -7.67 31.88 -5.60
C THR A 161 -7.94 31.43 -4.17
N ALA A 162 -6.99 30.71 -3.55
CA ALA A 162 -7.09 30.26 -2.17
C ALA A 162 -6.62 31.34 -1.17
N PHE A 163 -5.49 31.96 -1.48
CA PHE A 163 -4.86 33.00 -0.69
C PHE A 163 -4.98 34.32 -1.44
N THR A 164 -6.04 35.05 -1.14
CA THR A 164 -6.35 36.34 -1.75
C THR A 164 -5.43 37.45 -1.20
N GLY A 165 -5.34 38.56 -1.92
CA GLY A 165 -4.50 39.70 -1.52
C GLY A 165 -3.12 39.72 -2.20
N SER A 166 -2.16 40.37 -1.53
CA SER A 166 -0.83 40.66 -2.10
C SER A 166 0.04 39.41 -2.27
N ALA A 167 1.06 39.49 -3.12
CA ALA A 167 2.05 38.42 -3.26
C ALA A 167 2.83 38.15 -1.95
N ALA A 168 3.02 39.19 -1.13
CA ALA A 168 3.68 39.08 0.18
C ALA A 168 2.80 38.30 1.17
N THR A 169 1.52 38.64 1.27
CA THR A 169 0.54 37.93 2.12
C THR A 169 0.45 36.45 1.73
N ARG A 170 0.33 36.18 0.43
CA ARG A 170 0.37 34.81 -0.10
C ARG A 170 1.60 34.02 0.32
N SER A 171 2.77 34.67 0.26
CA SER A 171 4.03 34.03 0.62
C SER A 171 4.08 33.71 2.11
N GLN A 172 3.46 34.54 2.97
CA GLN A 172 3.32 34.27 4.40
C GLN A 172 2.39 33.09 4.66
N ASP A 173 1.25 33.00 3.98
CA ASP A 173 0.30 31.89 4.16
C ASP A 173 0.88 30.55 3.66
N ILE A 174 1.58 30.56 2.52
CA ILE A 174 2.34 29.39 2.05
C ILE A 174 3.39 28.98 3.08
N ARG A 175 4.08 29.96 3.69
CA ARG A 175 5.09 29.70 4.71
C ARG A 175 4.49 29.02 5.96
N LYS A 176 3.29 29.42 6.39
CA LYS A 176 2.59 28.72 7.50
C LYS A 176 2.37 27.24 7.19
N LEU A 177 1.97 26.89 5.95
CA LEU A 177 1.79 25.50 5.55
C LEU A 177 3.11 24.72 5.46
N LEU A 178 4.20 25.37 5.04
CA LEU A 178 5.56 24.79 5.05
C LEU A 178 6.07 24.55 6.47
N ASP A 179 5.92 25.54 7.35
CA ASP A 179 6.39 25.48 8.74
C ASP A 179 5.64 24.39 9.52
N ARG A 180 4.36 24.18 9.22
CA ARG A 180 3.53 23.07 9.73
C ARG A 180 3.83 21.71 9.06
N GLY A 181 4.61 21.70 7.98
CA GLY A 181 4.95 20.48 7.24
C GLY A 181 3.77 19.84 6.50
N VAL A 182 2.75 20.62 6.13
CA VAL A 182 1.59 20.11 5.36
C VAL A 182 1.93 20.03 3.86
N ILE A 183 2.80 20.95 3.41
CA ILE A 183 3.36 21.01 2.07
C ILE A 183 4.89 21.04 2.16
N GLU A 184 5.56 20.74 1.05
CA GLU A 184 7.01 20.78 0.94
C GLU A 184 7.46 21.31 -0.43
N PRO A 185 8.68 21.88 -0.54
CA PRO A 185 9.27 22.24 -1.82
C PRO A 185 9.45 20.99 -2.70
N VAL A 186 9.23 21.11 -4.00
CA VAL A 186 9.45 20.00 -4.95
C VAL A 186 10.93 19.62 -5.06
N ALA A 187 11.82 20.60 -4.90
CA ALA A 187 13.24 20.37 -4.71
C ALA A 187 13.83 21.50 -3.85
N GLU A 188 15.00 21.26 -3.27
CA GLU A 188 15.70 22.24 -2.45
C GLU A 188 15.94 23.55 -3.24
N GLY A 189 15.61 24.68 -2.62
CA GLY A 189 15.70 26.01 -3.24
C GLY A 189 14.63 26.34 -4.30
N LYS A 190 13.78 25.39 -4.74
CA LYS A 190 12.70 25.68 -5.68
C LYS A 190 11.50 26.33 -4.99
N ARG A 191 10.93 27.35 -5.64
CA ARG A 191 9.68 28.02 -5.24
C ARG A 191 8.43 27.34 -5.83
N SER A 192 8.47 26.02 -5.89
CA SER A 192 7.32 25.18 -6.25
C SER A 192 7.07 24.17 -5.15
N TYR A 193 5.80 23.88 -4.89
CA TYR A 193 5.34 23.19 -3.70
C TYR A 193 4.44 22.01 -4.08
N ARG A 194 4.50 20.95 -3.27
CA ARG A 194 3.63 19.78 -3.35
C ARG A 194 3.12 19.41 -1.96
N LEU A 195 2.10 18.56 -1.90
CA LEU A 195 1.64 18.01 -0.62
C LEU A 195 2.72 17.15 0.01
N ARG A 196 2.93 17.29 1.31
CA ARG A 196 3.71 16.32 2.09
C ARG A 196 2.75 15.26 2.62
N LEU A 197 2.85 14.03 2.11
CA LEU A 197 1.92 12.95 2.46
C LEU A 197 2.29 12.26 3.78
N ALA A 198 3.58 12.09 4.06
CA ALA A 198 4.08 11.54 5.32
C ALA A 198 5.53 11.95 5.61
N PRO A 199 5.89 12.20 6.89
CA PRO A 199 5.01 12.54 8.01
C PRO A 199 4.44 13.96 7.82
N SER A 200 3.13 14.13 8.07
CA SER A 200 2.40 15.40 7.87
C SER A 200 1.10 15.41 8.67
N GLU A 201 0.52 16.60 8.85
CA GLU A 201 -0.84 16.73 9.37
C GLU A 201 -1.90 16.01 8.50
N LEU A 202 -1.60 15.80 7.21
CA LEU A 202 -2.43 15.00 6.31
C LEU A 202 -2.34 13.50 6.60
N THR A 203 -1.23 12.99 7.13
CA THR A 203 -0.98 11.56 7.30
C THR A 203 -2.11 10.82 8.03
N PRO A 204 -2.55 11.21 9.25
CA PRO A 204 -3.63 10.52 9.94
C PRO A 204 -4.99 10.65 9.21
N LEU A 205 -5.19 11.71 8.43
CA LEU A 205 -6.41 11.89 7.62
C LEU A 205 -6.40 10.93 6.42
N LEU A 206 -5.26 10.82 5.75
CA LEU A 206 -5.03 9.88 4.64
C LEU A 206 -5.16 8.43 5.10
N VAL A 207 -4.57 8.07 6.24
CA VAL A 207 -4.69 6.73 6.83
C VAL A 207 -6.16 6.38 7.08
N ARG A 208 -6.96 7.31 7.62
CA ARG A 208 -8.40 7.08 7.83
C ARG A 208 -9.18 6.91 6.52
N GLU A 209 -8.84 7.66 5.48
CA GLU A 209 -9.48 7.48 4.16
C GLU A 209 -9.07 6.18 3.49
N LEU A 210 -7.78 5.78 3.57
CA LEU A 210 -7.32 4.47 3.12
C LEU A 210 -8.05 3.34 3.86
N ASP A 211 -8.27 3.49 5.16
CA ASP A 211 -9.01 2.54 5.97
C ASP A 211 -10.47 2.42 5.52
N ARG A 212 -11.15 3.55 5.35
CA ARG A 212 -12.54 3.63 4.86
C ARG A 212 -12.69 2.98 3.48
N LEU A 213 -11.67 3.12 2.62
CA LEU A 213 -11.63 2.53 1.29
C LEU A 213 -11.21 1.05 1.28
N GLY A 214 -10.85 0.48 2.43
CA GLY A 214 -10.44 -0.93 2.55
C GLY A 214 -9.03 -1.21 2.03
N PHE A 215 -8.14 -0.22 2.06
CA PHE A 215 -6.73 -0.35 1.65
C PHE A 215 -5.78 -0.67 2.80
N LEU A 216 -6.23 -0.55 4.05
CA LEU A 216 -5.42 -0.97 5.21
C LEU A 216 -5.69 -2.44 5.56
N PRO A 217 -4.64 -3.23 5.84
CA PRO A 217 -4.80 -4.58 6.35
C PRO A 217 -5.58 -4.60 7.67
N ARG A 218 -6.49 -5.57 7.85
CA ARG A 218 -7.28 -5.70 9.09
C ARG A 218 -6.42 -5.89 10.34
N ILE A 219 -5.20 -6.43 10.20
CA ILE A 219 -4.27 -6.57 11.34
C ILE A 219 -3.93 -5.22 12.02
N LEU A 220 -4.07 -4.09 11.31
CA LEU A 220 -3.92 -2.76 11.89
C LEU A 220 -5.18 -2.28 12.64
N ARG A 221 -6.33 -2.91 12.43
CA ARG A 221 -7.60 -2.62 13.10
C ARG A 221 -7.73 -3.38 14.43
N ASP A 222 -7.21 -4.60 14.49
CA ASP A 222 -7.31 -5.50 15.66
C ASP A 222 -6.29 -5.19 16.77
N SER A 223 -5.60 -4.06 16.68
CA SER A 223 -4.63 -3.58 17.68
C SER A 223 -5.24 -2.53 18.64
N GLN A 224 -6.56 -2.37 18.66
CA GLN A 224 -7.29 -1.46 19.58
C GLN A 224 -8.14 -2.22 20.59
#